data_AF-A0A453KRZ7-F1
#
_entry.id   AF-A0A453KRZ7-F1
#
_cell.length_a   1.000
_cell.length_b   1.000
_cell.length_c   1.000
_cell.angle_alpha   90.00
_cell.angle_beta   90.00
_cell.angle_gamma   90.00
#
_symmetry.space_group_name_H-M   'P 1'
#
loop_
_entity.id
_entity.type
_entity.pdbx_description
1 polymer ?
#
loop_
_entity_poly.entity_id
_entity_poly.type
_entity_poly.pdbx_seq_one_letter_code
_entity_poly.pdbx_strand_id
1 'polypeptide(L)'
;MFMYSGVSEAKSLLQVVGTLFTHHQKCVIVDTQATGNNRKITAFLGGLDLCDGRYDTPEHRLFKDLTTVFKDDFHNPTFPVNKSDGPRQPWHDLHCKIEGPAAYDILTNFEQRWKKSAKWKVSVRRAVSWHHDTLVKINRMSWIVSPSADEQNAHVCEENDPENWHVQIFRSIDSGSVKGFPKDVQEAESQNLVCAKNLQIDKSIHNAYVKAIRSAQHFIYIENQYFIGSSYYWSSHKGAGAENLIPIELAIKIARKIAAREPFAAYIIIPMWPEGNPTTAPMQEILYWQVCAA
;
A
#
# COMPACT_ATOMS: atom_id res chain seq x y z
N MET A 1 4.96 0.99 -2.35
CA MET A 1 6.40 1.16 -2.60
C MET A 1 7.19 0.78 -1.33
N PHE A 2 7.99 -0.28 -1.40
CA PHE A 2 8.99 -0.62 -0.37
C PHE A 2 10.36 -0.13 -0.85
N MET A 3 10.70 1.10 -0.51
CA MET A 3 12.10 1.51 -0.45
C MET A 3 12.39 1.91 0.99
N TYR A 4 12.84 0.94 1.78
CA TYR A 4 13.53 1.23 3.02
C TYR A 4 15.02 1.23 2.68
N SER A 5 15.57 2.40 2.35
CA SER A 5 17.02 2.55 2.32
C SER A 5 17.49 2.69 3.76
N GLY A 6 18.25 1.70 4.24
CA GLY A 6 19.14 1.95 5.35
C GLY A 6 20.06 3.11 4.94
N VAL A 7 19.78 4.33 5.42
CA VAL A 7 20.64 5.49 5.15
C VAL A 7 22.04 5.19 5.73
N SER A 8 22.89 4.66 4.87
CA SER A 8 24.31 4.42 5.03
C SER A 8 24.88 4.79 3.67
N GLU A 9 25.36 6.03 3.58
CA GLU A 9 26.09 6.59 2.42
C GLU A 9 25.29 6.95 1.17
N ALA A 10 24.24 7.78 1.34
CA ALA A 10 23.67 8.58 0.26
C ALA A 10 24.12 10.05 0.38
N LYS A 11 25.44 10.32 0.27
CA LYS A 11 25.96 11.70 0.27
C LYS A 11 25.72 12.44 -1.05
N SER A 12 25.38 11.75 -2.14
CA SER A 12 25.12 12.37 -3.46
C SER A 12 23.65 12.74 -3.72
N LEU A 13 22.69 12.21 -2.96
CA LEU A 13 21.25 12.49 -3.11
C LEU A 13 20.77 13.73 -2.34
N LEU A 14 21.65 14.34 -1.55
CA LEU A 14 21.30 15.39 -0.57
C LEU A 14 20.93 16.76 -1.17
N GLN A 15 21.01 16.97 -2.49
CA GLN A 15 20.91 18.32 -3.05
C GLN A 15 19.65 18.65 -3.88
N VAL A 16 18.68 17.75 -4.07
CA VAL A 16 17.60 18.04 -5.06
C VAL A 16 16.14 18.03 -4.58
N VAL A 17 15.71 17.37 -3.48
CA VAL A 17 14.26 17.36 -3.16
C VAL A 17 13.96 17.40 -1.65
N GLY A 18 13.19 18.42 -1.22
CA GLY A 18 12.84 18.72 0.17
C GLY A 18 11.83 17.78 0.87
N THR A 19 11.56 16.58 0.35
CA THR A 19 10.92 15.45 1.06
C THR A 19 11.01 14.22 0.15
N LEU A 20 11.78 13.19 0.53
CA LEU A 20 12.09 12.03 -0.32
C LEU A 20 10.99 10.95 -0.36
N PHE A 21 9.97 11.04 0.50
CA PHE A 21 8.95 10.00 0.67
C PHE A 21 7.53 10.58 0.76
N THR A 22 6.53 9.79 0.37
CA THR A 22 5.12 10.18 0.33
C THR A 22 4.26 9.28 1.21
N HIS A 23 3.11 9.79 1.65
CA HIS A 23 2.06 8.95 2.22
C HIS A 23 1.28 8.28 1.08
N HIS A 24 1.59 7.02 0.79
CA HIS A 24 1.05 6.30 -0.37
C HIS A 24 -0.15 5.39 -0.06
N GLN A 25 -0.77 5.50 1.12
CA GLN A 25 -1.97 4.72 1.47
C GLN A 25 -3.21 5.33 0.82
N LYS A 26 -3.99 4.53 0.09
CA LYS A 26 -5.30 4.92 -0.46
C LYS A 26 -6.40 4.16 0.27
N CYS A 27 -7.25 4.86 1.00
CA CYS A 27 -8.37 4.21 1.66
C CYS A 27 -9.58 5.13 1.78
N VAL A 28 -10.77 4.54 1.73
CA VAL A 28 -12.05 5.18 2.07
C VAL A 28 -12.66 4.39 3.21
N ILE A 29 -13.08 5.07 4.26
CA ILE A 29 -13.71 4.43 5.43
C ILE A 29 -15.06 5.11 5.63
N VAL A 30 -16.11 4.31 5.63
CA VAL A 30 -17.48 4.78 5.76
C VAL A 30 -18.21 3.90 6.77
N ASP A 31 -19.17 4.47 7.46
CA ASP A 31 -20.19 3.67 8.11
C ASP A 31 -21.21 3.20 7.06
N THR A 32 -21.65 1.96 7.16
CA THR A 32 -22.65 1.34 6.28
C THR A 32 -23.72 0.66 7.12
N GLN A 33 -24.80 0.23 6.46
CA GLN A 33 -25.92 -0.40 7.14
C GLN A 33 -25.49 -1.75 7.74
N ALA A 34 -25.76 -1.95 9.03
CA ALA A 34 -25.63 -3.24 9.71
C ALA A 34 -27.02 -3.85 9.95
N THR A 35 -27.10 -4.89 10.78
CA THR A 35 -28.36 -5.51 11.17
C THR A 35 -29.25 -4.53 11.95
N GLY A 36 -30.56 -4.54 11.65
CA GLY A 36 -31.53 -3.64 12.29
C GLY A 36 -31.25 -2.15 12.00
N ASN A 37 -31.27 -1.32 13.05
CA ASN A 37 -31.00 0.12 12.96
C ASN A 37 -29.53 0.48 13.22
N ASN A 38 -28.65 -0.53 13.33
CA ASN A 38 -27.24 -0.32 13.61
C ASN A 38 -26.45 -0.02 12.35
N ARG A 39 -25.24 0.52 12.54
CA ARG A 39 -24.24 0.82 11.52
C ARG A 39 -22.98 -0.01 11.78
N LYS A 40 -22.21 -0.28 10.73
CA LYS A 40 -20.90 -0.95 10.82
C LYS A 40 -19.86 -0.17 10.04
N ILE A 41 -18.59 -0.38 10.33
CA ILE A 41 -17.51 0.18 9.53
C ILE A 41 -17.25 -0.70 8.30
N THR A 42 -17.19 -0.06 7.13
CA THR A 42 -16.74 -0.65 5.87
C THR A 42 -15.58 0.17 5.35
N ALA A 43 -14.53 -0.50 4.90
CA ALA A 43 -13.34 0.13 4.38
C ALA A 43 -13.05 -0.31 2.95
N PHE A 44 -12.48 0.58 2.16
CA PHE A 44 -11.94 0.30 0.83
C PHE A 44 -10.43 0.56 0.88
N LEU A 45 -9.64 -0.36 0.33
CA LEU A 45 -8.18 -0.31 0.34
C LEU A 45 -7.63 -0.90 -0.97
N GLY A 46 -6.60 -0.28 -1.55
CA GLY A 46 -6.00 -0.78 -2.80
C GLY A 46 -5.04 0.21 -3.46
N GLY A 47 -4.84 0.04 -4.77
CA GLY A 47 -3.97 0.89 -5.58
C GLY A 47 -4.64 2.17 -6.09
N LEU A 48 -5.96 2.16 -6.27
CA LEU A 48 -6.71 3.30 -6.80
C LEU A 48 -6.82 4.49 -5.83
N ASP A 49 -6.27 5.63 -6.23
CA ASP A 49 -6.60 6.94 -5.65
C ASP A 49 -7.92 7.47 -6.24
N LEU A 50 -8.62 8.31 -5.48
CA LEU A 50 -9.76 9.08 -5.99
C LEU A 50 -9.26 10.36 -6.68
N CYS A 51 -8.66 10.20 -7.85
CA CYS A 51 -8.15 11.30 -8.68
C CYS A 51 -8.26 10.99 -10.17
N ASP A 52 -7.82 11.92 -11.00
CA ASP A 52 -7.89 11.87 -12.45
C ASP A 52 -7.13 10.67 -13.04
N GLY A 53 -7.64 10.13 -14.14
CA GLY A 53 -7.03 9.05 -14.92
C GLY A 53 -7.20 7.64 -14.36
N ARG A 54 -7.81 7.49 -13.19
CA ARG A 54 -7.96 6.18 -12.51
C ARG A 54 -9.21 5.43 -12.95
N TYR A 55 -10.21 6.13 -13.49
CA TYR A 55 -11.39 5.48 -14.02
C TYR A 55 -11.05 4.72 -15.30
N ASP A 56 -11.31 3.41 -15.29
CA ASP A 56 -11.17 2.58 -16.47
C ASP A 56 -12.07 1.34 -16.38
N THR A 57 -12.13 0.61 -17.48
CA THR A 57 -12.78 -0.69 -17.57
C THR A 57 -11.80 -1.70 -18.19
N PRO A 58 -12.02 -3.02 -18.04
CA PRO A 58 -11.08 -4.03 -18.58
C PRO A 58 -10.83 -3.95 -20.09
N GLU A 59 -11.67 -3.23 -20.85
CA GLU A 59 -11.44 -2.96 -22.28
C GLU A 59 -10.27 -2.01 -22.54
N HIS A 60 -9.79 -1.26 -21.54
CA HIS A 60 -8.61 -0.37 -21.61
C HIS A 60 -8.55 0.46 -22.89
N ARG A 61 -9.64 1.18 -23.16
CA ARG A 61 -9.88 1.91 -24.40
C ARG A 61 -8.84 3.02 -24.60
N LEU A 62 -8.04 2.90 -25.67
CA LEU A 62 -7.01 3.89 -26.01
C LEU A 62 -7.56 5.14 -26.72
N PHE A 63 -8.47 4.93 -27.68
CA PHE A 63 -8.95 5.97 -28.62
C PHE A 63 -10.47 6.17 -28.60
N LYS A 64 -11.19 5.27 -27.92
CA LYS A 64 -12.66 5.28 -27.90
C LYS A 64 -13.15 6.07 -26.68
N ASP A 65 -14.25 6.80 -26.85
CA ASP A 65 -14.95 7.53 -25.79
C ASP A 65 -14.14 8.69 -25.15
N LEU A 66 -13.11 9.18 -25.87
CA LEU A 66 -12.25 10.28 -25.41
C LEU A 66 -13.01 11.59 -25.22
N THR A 67 -14.05 11.84 -26.02
CA THR A 67 -14.90 13.04 -25.94
C THR A 67 -16.20 12.83 -25.15
N THR A 68 -16.40 11.64 -24.59
CA THR A 68 -17.55 11.28 -23.76
C THR A 68 -17.10 10.89 -22.36
N VAL A 69 -16.81 9.60 -22.12
CA VAL A 69 -16.45 9.04 -20.82
C VAL A 69 -15.19 9.68 -20.25
N PHE A 70 -14.18 9.89 -21.09
CA PHE A 70 -12.87 10.38 -20.66
C PHE A 70 -12.63 11.87 -20.95
N LYS A 71 -13.67 12.63 -21.34
CA LYS A 71 -13.53 14.03 -21.78
C LYS A 71 -12.83 14.90 -20.74
N ASP A 72 -13.27 14.78 -19.49
CA ASP A 72 -12.77 15.54 -18.35
C ASP A 72 -11.81 14.70 -17.47
N ASP A 73 -11.46 13.50 -17.92
CA ASP A 73 -10.61 12.53 -17.21
C ASP A 73 -9.50 11.95 -18.12
N PHE A 74 -9.14 12.65 -19.19
CA PHE A 74 -8.08 12.22 -20.09
C PHE A 74 -6.73 12.30 -19.40
N HIS A 75 -6.06 11.16 -19.28
CA HIS A 75 -4.76 11.01 -18.64
C HIS A 75 -3.74 10.34 -19.55
N ASN A 76 -2.61 11.01 -19.78
CA ASN A 76 -1.41 10.43 -20.39
C ASN A 76 -0.19 11.34 -20.08
N PRO A 77 0.61 11.02 -19.07
CA PRO A 77 1.81 11.78 -18.70
C PRO A 77 3.08 11.29 -19.43
N THR A 78 2.98 10.28 -20.29
CA THR A 78 4.16 9.66 -20.93
C THR A 78 4.71 10.54 -22.04
N PHE A 79 3.83 11.12 -22.85
CA PHE A 79 4.19 11.98 -23.99
C PHE A 79 3.02 12.91 -24.33
N PRO A 80 3.29 14.08 -24.94
CA PRO A 80 2.23 15.00 -25.33
C PRO A 80 1.35 14.38 -26.43
N VAL A 81 0.03 14.46 -26.23
CA VAL A 81 -1.00 13.98 -27.17
C VAL A 81 -2.18 14.93 -27.21
N ASN A 82 -2.88 15.01 -28.33
CA ASN A 82 -4.18 15.68 -28.37
C ASN A 82 -5.20 14.81 -27.64
N LYS A 83 -5.86 15.36 -26.61
CA LYS A 83 -6.83 14.63 -25.79
C LYS A 83 -8.01 14.07 -26.60
N SER A 84 -8.36 14.70 -27.72
CA SER A 84 -9.45 14.24 -28.59
C SER A 84 -9.03 13.08 -29.51
N ASP A 85 -7.73 12.94 -29.78
CA ASP A 85 -7.18 11.97 -30.73
C ASP A 85 -6.49 10.79 -30.02
N GLY A 86 -6.05 10.98 -28.77
CA GLY A 86 -5.41 9.95 -27.95
C GLY A 86 -3.95 9.63 -28.35
N PRO A 87 -3.40 8.50 -27.89
CA PRO A 87 -4.03 7.57 -26.94
C PRO A 87 -4.05 8.15 -25.51
N ARG A 88 -5.11 7.88 -24.75
CA ARG A 88 -5.03 7.95 -23.27
C ARG A 88 -4.12 6.82 -22.76
N GLN A 89 -3.59 6.93 -21.55
CA GLN A 89 -2.96 5.83 -20.83
C GLN A 89 -4.02 5.08 -20.02
N PRO A 90 -4.39 3.84 -20.40
CA PRO A 90 -5.31 3.01 -19.62
C PRO A 90 -4.78 2.76 -18.20
N TRP A 91 -5.70 2.53 -17.27
CA TRP A 91 -5.39 2.29 -15.86
C TRP A 91 -5.87 0.91 -15.43
N HIS A 92 -4.94 -0.04 -15.36
CA HIS A 92 -5.17 -1.35 -14.77
C HIS A 92 -4.73 -1.34 -13.31
N ASP A 93 -5.63 -1.66 -12.39
CA ASP A 93 -5.37 -1.62 -10.95
C ASP A 93 -6.35 -2.52 -10.18
N LEU A 94 -6.03 -2.76 -8.90
CA LEU A 94 -6.82 -3.59 -8.01
C LEU A 94 -7.20 -2.82 -6.73
N HIS A 95 -8.42 -3.08 -6.25
CA HIS A 95 -8.95 -2.50 -5.02
C HIS A 95 -9.89 -3.50 -4.36
N CYS A 96 -10.00 -3.46 -3.03
CA CYS A 96 -10.92 -4.32 -2.30
C CYS A 96 -11.82 -3.51 -1.36
N LYS A 97 -13.02 -4.07 -1.12
CA LYS A 97 -13.90 -3.68 -0.03
C LYS A 97 -13.70 -4.67 1.11
N ILE A 98 -13.51 -4.16 2.31
CA ILE A 98 -13.30 -4.93 3.53
C ILE A 98 -14.45 -4.64 4.49
N GLU A 99 -15.10 -5.71 4.93
CA GLU A 99 -16.16 -5.71 5.93
C GLU A 99 -15.78 -6.65 7.08
N GLY A 100 -16.40 -6.45 8.24
CA GLY A 100 -16.10 -7.21 9.43
C GLY A 100 -14.98 -6.60 10.27
N PRO A 101 -14.42 -7.36 11.24
CA PRO A 101 -13.46 -6.84 12.20
C PRO A 101 -12.23 -6.17 11.58
N ALA A 102 -11.72 -6.69 10.46
CA ALA A 102 -10.54 -6.13 9.77
C ALA A 102 -10.74 -4.70 9.26
N ALA A 103 -11.99 -4.25 9.03
CA ALA A 103 -12.26 -2.85 8.67
C ALA A 103 -11.90 -1.87 9.82
N TYR A 104 -11.97 -2.33 11.06
CA TYR A 104 -11.61 -1.54 12.25
C TYR A 104 -10.10 -1.40 12.41
N ASP A 105 -9.30 -2.32 11.87
CA ASP A 105 -7.84 -2.16 11.82
C ASP A 105 -7.43 -1.03 10.86
N ILE A 106 -8.15 -0.90 9.73
CA ILE A 106 -7.95 0.20 8.78
C ILE A 106 -8.39 1.53 9.39
N LEU A 107 -9.51 1.55 10.12
CA LEU A 107 -9.94 2.69 10.92
C LEU A 107 -8.87 3.05 11.96
N THR A 108 -8.36 2.08 12.71
CA THR A 108 -7.30 2.29 13.71
C THR A 108 -6.06 2.91 13.08
N ASN A 109 -5.64 2.43 11.90
CA ASN A 109 -4.56 3.05 11.14
C ASN A 109 -4.84 4.52 10.81
N PHE A 110 -6.03 4.84 10.32
CA PHE A 110 -6.44 6.21 10.02
C PHE A 110 -6.41 7.08 11.30
N GLU A 111 -6.96 6.59 12.41
CA GLU A 111 -6.99 7.34 13.67
C GLU A 111 -5.57 7.63 14.19
N GLN A 112 -4.69 6.63 14.14
CA GLN A 112 -3.30 6.75 14.58
C GLN A 112 -2.56 7.83 13.79
N ARG A 113 -2.78 7.88 12.46
CA ARG A 113 -2.22 8.91 11.57
C ARG A 113 -2.83 10.28 11.84
N TRP A 114 -4.16 10.37 11.93
CA TRP A 114 -4.86 11.63 12.24
C TRP A 114 -4.34 12.25 13.54
N LYS A 115 -4.23 11.45 14.60
CA LYS A 115 -3.71 11.89 15.92
C LYS A 115 -2.27 12.39 15.85
N LYS A 116 -1.44 11.87 14.93
CA LYS A 116 -0.08 12.36 14.70
C LYS A 116 -0.07 13.69 13.97
N SER A 117 -0.85 13.81 12.89
CA SER A 117 -0.90 15.03 12.05
C SER A 117 -1.63 16.20 12.71
N ALA A 118 -2.70 15.95 13.47
CA ALA A 118 -3.50 17.01 14.12
C ALA A 118 -2.68 17.82 15.13
N LYS A 119 -1.70 17.20 15.81
CA LYS A 119 -0.81 17.91 16.74
C LYS A 119 -0.03 19.05 16.10
N TRP A 120 0.37 18.88 14.84
CA TRP A 120 1.12 19.90 14.10
C TRP A 120 0.28 21.16 13.83
N LYS A 121 -1.03 20.99 13.59
CA LYS A 121 -1.94 22.11 13.27
C LYS A 121 -2.37 22.88 14.52
N VAL A 122 -2.61 22.20 15.65
CA VAL A 122 -3.07 22.84 16.90
C VAL A 122 -2.00 23.74 17.54
N SER A 123 -0.71 23.45 17.35
CA SER A 123 0.38 24.30 17.88
C SER A 123 0.51 25.68 17.22
N VAL A 124 -0.07 25.89 16.03
CA VAL A 124 0.08 27.15 15.25
C VAL A 124 -1.12 28.08 15.42
N ARG A 125 -2.28 27.60 15.92
CA ARG A 125 -3.51 28.40 16.09
C ARG A 125 -4.16 28.15 17.45
N ARG A 126 -3.51 28.61 18.52
CA ARG A 126 -4.10 28.66 19.87
C ARG A 126 -5.17 29.76 19.91
N ALA A 127 -6.44 29.41 19.71
CA ALA A 127 -7.58 29.92 20.51
C ALA A 127 -8.98 29.60 19.95
N VAL A 128 -9.20 29.28 18.67
CA VAL A 128 -10.57 29.37 18.09
C VAL A 128 -11.13 28.07 17.46
N SER A 129 -10.35 27.00 17.27
CA SER A 129 -10.81 25.79 16.54
C SER A 129 -10.91 24.53 17.41
N TRP A 130 -11.42 24.63 18.64
CA TRP A 130 -11.54 23.46 19.52
C TRP A 130 -12.62 22.45 19.08
N HIS A 131 -13.55 22.84 18.21
CA HIS A 131 -14.72 22.02 17.88
C HIS A 131 -14.72 21.38 16.48
N HIS A 132 -13.77 21.69 15.59
CA HIS A 132 -13.82 21.21 14.19
C HIS A 132 -12.79 20.13 13.83
N ASP A 133 -11.70 19.98 14.60
CA ASP A 133 -10.58 19.07 14.23
C ASP A 133 -10.53 17.77 15.06
N THR A 134 -11.53 17.51 15.91
CA THR A 134 -11.54 16.32 16.77
C THR A 134 -12.18 15.13 16.06
N LEU A 135 -11.37 14.12 15.75
CA LEU A 135 -11.85 12.80 15.36
C LEU A 135 -12.84 12.29 16.42
N VAL A 136 -14.08 12.02 16.00
CA VAL A 136 -15.12 11.54 16.91
C VAL A 136 -14.79 10.12 17.35
N LYS A 137 -14.93 9.86 18.64
CA LYS A 137 -14.67 8.54 19.22
C LYS A 137 -15.82 7.59 18.91
N ILE A 138 -15.67 6.80 17.85
CA ILE A 138 -16.68 5.85 17.36
C ILE A 138 -17.10 4.85 18.46
N ASN A 139 -16.18 4.46 19.34
CA ASN A 139 -16.48 3.59 20.49
C ASN A 139 -17.48 4.16 21.51
N ARG A 140 -17.86 5.44 21.39
CA ARG A 140 -18.92 6.06 22.21
C ARG A 140 -20.30 6.02 21.55
N MET A 141 -20.39 5.57 20.30
CA MET A 141 -21.63 5.50 19.55
C MET A 141 -22.20 4.09 19.66
N SER A 142 -23.22 3.90 20.51
CA SER A 142 -23.81 2.58 20.75
C SER A 142 -24.51 1.98 19.52
N TRP A 143 -24.85 2.79 18.53
CA TRP A 143 -25.47 2.35 17.28
C TRP A 143 -24.46 1.94 16.20
N ILE A 144 -23.14 2.10 16.45
CA ILE A 144 -22.10 1.55 15.58
C ILE A 144 -21.60 0.27 16.24
N VAL A 145 -21.76 -0.86 15.55
CA VAL A 145 -21.25 -2.16 16.00
C VAL A 145 -19.74 -2.03 16.22
N SER A 146 -19.18 -2.68 17.25
CA SER A 146 -17.75 -2.64 17.53
C SER A 146 -17.28 -4.05 17.83
N PRO A 147 -16.23 -4.58 17.16
CA PRO A 147 -15.71 -5.92 17.43
C PRO A 147 -15.34 -6.15 18.90
N SER A 148 -14.92 -5.09 19.61
CA SER A 148 -14.56 -5.15 21.03
C SER A 148 -15.75 -5.18 22.00
N ALA A 149 -16.96 -4.83 21.54
CA ALA A 149 -18.15 -4.76 22.39
C ALA A 149 -19.19 -5.83 22.00
N ASP A 150 -19.23 -6.21 20.73
CA ASP A 150 -20.19 -7.15 20.17
C ASP A 150 -19.53 -7.88 18.99
N GLU A 151 -18.74 -8.89 19.31
CA GLU A 151 -17.93 -9.65 18.35
C GLU A 151 -18.82 -10.35 17.33
N GLN A 152 -19.85 -11.08 17.78
CA GLN A 152 -20.75 -11.84 16.90
C GLN A 152 -21.41 -10.95 15.84
N ASN A 153 -21.96 -9.79 16.22
CA ASN A 153 -22.60 -8.89 15.25
C ASN A 153 -21.58 -8.12 14.39
N ALA A 154 -20.30 -8.10 14.76
CA ALA A 154 -19.25 -7.50 13.95
C ALA A 154 -18.81 -8.41 12.79
N HIS A 155 -19.02 -9.72 12.89
CA HIS A 155 -18.75 -10.65 11.79
C HIS A 155 -19.78 -10.52 10.66
N VAL A 156 -19.32 -10.74 9.43
CA VAL A 156 -20.17 -10.63 8.23
C VAL A 156 -20.99 -11.91 8.00
N CYS A 157 -20.36 -13.06 8.25
CA CYS A 157 -20.95 -14.39 8.13
C CYS A 157 -20.39 -15.28 9.25
N GLU A 158 -21.01 -16.45 9.41
CA GLU A 158 -20.60 -17.44 10.41
C GLU A 158 -19.27 -18.09 10.04
N GLU A 159 -18.54 -18.60 11.03
CA GLU A 159 -17.17 -19.13 10.82
C GLU A 159 -17.11 -20.28 9.80
N ASN A 160 -18.15 -21.11 9.74
CA ASN A 160 -18.24 -22.26 8.83
C ASN A 160 -18.87 -21.91 7.46
N ASP A 161 -19.18 -20.64 7.21
CA ASP A 161 -19.69 -20.20 5.90
C ASP A 161 -18.58 -20.33 4.84
N PRO A 162 -18.81 -21.02 3.71
CA PRO A 162 -17.80 -21.16 2.65
C PRO A 162 -17.37 -19.83 2.02
N GLU A 163 -18.17 -18.77 2.15
CA GLU A 163 -17.85 -17.42 1.67
C GLU A 163 -17.16 -16.56 2.75
N ASN A 164 -16.80 -17.14 3.91
CA ASN A 164 -16.07 -16.44 4.97
C ASN A 164 -14.60 -16.19 4.60
N TRP A 165 -14.07 -15.08 5.11
CA TRP A 165 -12.68 -14.67 4.88
C TRP A 165 -11.97 -14.34 6.18
N HIS A 166 -10.82 -14.99 6.40
CA HIS A 166 -9.87 -14.56 7.42
C HIS A 166 -8.97 -13.48 6.85
N VAL A 167 -9.14 -12.24 7.33
CA VAL A 167 -8.44 -11.07 6.82
C VAL A 167 -7.50 -10.51 7.87
N GLN A 168 -6.24 -10.27 7.50
CA GLN A 168 -5.25 -9.58 8.33
C GLN A 168 -4.73 -8.34 7.60
N ILE A 169 -4.76 -7.19 8.27
CA ILE A 169 -4.27 -5.92 7.71
C ILE A 169 -2.78 -5.75 7.98
N PHE A 170 -2.03 -5.43 6.93
CA PHE A 170 -0.60 -5.17 7.00
C PHE A 170 -0.28 -3.73 6.59
N ARG A 171 0.81 -3.16 7.11
CA ARG A 171 1.23 -1.78 6.82
C ARG A 171 2.72 -1.61 6.60
N SER A 172 3.08 -0.40 6.19
CA SER A 172 4.45 0.11 6.10
C SER A 172 4.44 1.54 6.59
N ILE A 173 4.83 1.70 7.84
CA ILE A 173 4.65 2.96 8.56
C ILE A 173 5.60 3.01 9.75
N ASP A 174 6.01 4.21 10.14
CA ASP A 174 6.90 4.44 11.28
C ASP A 174 6.25 5.31 12.36
N SER A 175 6.88 5.37 13.53
CA SER A 175 6.45 6.24 14.64
C SER A 175 6.53 7.75 14.32
N GLY A 176 7.16 8.13 13.20
CA GLY A 176 7.10 9.48 12.62
C GLY A 176 5.74 9.78 11.97
N SER A 177 5.04 8.76 11.49
CA SER A 177 3.76 8.89 10.76
C SER A 177 2.53 8.56 11.60
N VAL A 178 2.69 7.89 12.73
CA VAL A 178 1.58 7.49 13.62
C VAL A 178 1.77 7.89 15.07
N LYS A 179 0.65 7.97 15.80
CA LYS A 179 0.61 8.03 17.26
C LYS A 179 0.14 6.69 17.80
N GLY A 180 0.82 6.16 18.82
CA GLY A 180 0.39 4.94 19.52
C GLY A 180 1.41 3.80 19.50
N PHE A 181 2.48 3.90 18.69
CA PHE A 181 3.57 2.95 18.77
C PHE A 181 4.25 2.99 20.14
N PRO A 182 4.64 1.82 20.69
CA PRO A 182 5.33 1.73 21.96
C PRO A 182 6.68 2.44 21.89
N LYS A 183 7.11 3.01 23.02
CA LYS A 183 8.40 3.68 23.13
C LYS A 183 9.51 2.73 23.55
N ASP A 184 9.15 1.75 24.37
CA ASP A 184 10.07 0.72 24.82
C ASP A 184 10.40 -0.25 23.67
N VAL A 185 11.66 -0.67 23.59
CA VAL A 185 12.16 -1.51 22.51
C VAL A 185 11.61 -2.93 22.63
N GLN A 186 11.53 -3.49 23.85
CA GLN A 186 11.04 -4.84 24.06
C GLN A 186 9.55 -4.93 23.75
N GLU A 187 8.77 -3.93 24.18
CA GLU A 187 7.36 -3.82 23.83
C GLU A 187 7.16 -3.69 22.31
N ALA A 188 7.95 -2.86 21.63
CA ALA A 188 7.92 -2.72 20.17
C ALA A 188 8.21 -4.06 19.45
N GLU A 189 9.25 -4.77 19.88
CA GLU A 189 9.64 -6.06 19.31
C GLU A 189 8.56 -7.14 19.54
N SER A 190 7.93 -7.16 20.72
CA SER A 190 6.78 -8.05 21.00
C SER A 190 5.57 -7.81 20.09
N GLN A 191 5.45 -6.59 19.54
CA GLN A 191 4.44 -6.21 18.56
C GLN A 191 4.94 -6.36 17.11
N ASN A 192 6.07 -7.04 16.90
CA ASN A 192 6.73 -7.25 15.59
C ASN A 192 7.17 -5.95 14.88
N LEU A 193 7.40 -4.87 15.64
CA LEU A 193 7.98 -3.64 15.12
C LEU A 193 9.51 -3.73 15.13
N VAL A 194 10.15 -3.14 14.12
CA VAL A 194 11.60 -3.00 14.05
C VAL A 194 11.99 -1.65 14.63
N CYS A 195 12.94 -1.64 15.57
CA CYS A 195 13.53 -0.42 16.08
C CYS A 195 14.78 -0.06 15.26
N ALA A 196 14.76 1.07 14.56
CA ALA A 196 15.93 1.57 13.84
C ALA A 196 16.00 3.10 13.90
N LYS A 197 17.19 3.66 14.15
CA LYS A 197 17.44 5.12 14.13
C LYS A 197 16.42 5.93 14.95
N ASN A 198 16.10 5.44 16.15
CA ASN A 198 15.11 6.02 17.07
C ASN A 198 13.66 6.03 16.55
N LEU A 199 13.35 5.23 15.53
CA LEU A 199 12.00 5.00 15.03
C LEU A 199 11.59 3.55 15.25
N GLN A 200 10.32 3.37 15.59
CA GLN A 200 9.64 2.08 15.53
C GLN A 200 8.99 1.97 14.16
N ILE A 201 9.27 0.89 13.44
CA ILE A 201 8.88 0.70 12.05
C ILE A 201 8.08 -0.59 11.93
N ASP A 202 6.86 -0.45 11.42
CA ASP A 202 6.04 -1.55 10.96
C ASP A 202 6.40 -1.85 9.51
N LYS A 203 6.92 -3.06 9.26
CA LYS A 203 7.21 -3.59 7.92
C LYS A 203 6.39 -4.85 7.61
N SER A 204 5.22 -4.97 8.23
CA SER A 204 4.39 -6.17 8.18
C SER A 204 3.96 -6.56 6.77
N ILE A 205 3.77 -5.62 5.83
CA ILE A 205 3.50 -5.98 4.42
C ILE A 205 4.68 -6.77 3.82
N HIS A 206 5.93 -6.33 4.04
CA HIS A 206 7.10 -7.05 3.55
C HIS A 206 7.15 -8.47 4.16
N ASN A 207 6.94 -8.57 5.48
CA ASN A 207 6.93 -9.87 6.16
C ASN A 207 5.81 -10.78 5.62
N ALA A 208 4.63 -10.24 5.33
CA ALA A 208 3.51 -10.97 4.76
C ALA A 208 3.83 -11.49 3.35
N TYR A 209 4.42 -10.66 2.48
CA TYR A 209 4.88 -11.09 1.16
C TYR A 209 5.91 -12.23 1.25
N VAL A 210 6.93 -12.08 2.10
CA VAL A 210 7.95 -13.12 2.30
C VAL A 210 7.31 -14.43 2.80
N LYS A 211 6.39 -14.35 3.76
CA LYS A 211 5.66 -15.51 4.27
C LYS A 211 4.85 -16.18 3.17
N ALA A 212 4.08 -15.42 2.39
CA ALA A 212 3.25 -15.93 1.29
C ALA A 212 4.09 -16.64 0.21
N ILE A 213 5.21 -16.03 -0.20
CA ILE A 213 6.14 -16.63 -1.15
C ILE A 213 6.69 -17.95 -0.61
N ARG A 214 7.16 -17.96 0.65
CA ARG A 214 7.71 -19.16 1.28
C ARG A 214 6.68 -20.28 1.42
N SER A 215 5.41 -19.97 1.69
CA SER A 215 4.34 -20.97 1.80
C SER A 215 3.79 -21.46 0.47
N ALA A 216 4.03 -20.74 -0.64
CA ALA A 216 3.48 -21.09 -1.95
C ALA A 216 3.91 -22.50 -2.41
N GLN A 217 2.93 -23.27 -2.90
CA GLN A 217 3.13 -24.67 -3.32
C GLN A 217 3.09 -24.87 -4.84
N HIS A 218 2.26 -24.11 -5.55
CA HIS A 218 1.95 -24.37 -6.96
C HIS A 218 2.37 -23.24 -7.88
N PHE A 219 1.91 -22.01 -7.62
CA PHE A 219 2.31 -20.86 -8.41
C PHE A 219 2.21 -19.57 -7.60
N ILE A 220 2.81 -18.51 -8.14
CA ILE A 220 2.67 -17.14 -7.67
C ILE A 220 2.27 -16.27 -8.86
N TYR A 221 1.30 -15.39 -8.65
CA TYR A 221 0.90 -14.36 -9.59
C TYR A 221 1.06 -12.99 -8.93
N ILE A 222 1.81 -12.09 -9.58
CA ILE A 222 2.08 -10.74 -9.08
C ILE A 222 1.74 -9.76 -10.18
N GLU A 223 0.84 -8.83 -9.88
CA GLU A 223 0.71 -7.56 -10.59
C GLU A 223 1.28 -6.46 -9.70
N ASN A 224 2.24 -5.68 -10.22
CA ASN A 224 2.83 -4.59 -9.46
C ASN A 224 3.32 -3.46 -10.37
N GLN A 225 3.25 -2.22 -9.89
CA GLN A 225 3.80 -1.07 -10.61
C GLN A 225 5.33 -1.11 -10.69
N TYR A 226 5.98 -1.72 -9.70
CA TYR A 226 7.43 -1.85 -9.63
C TYR A 226 7.85 -3.26 -9.21
N PHE A 227 8.95 -3.76 -9.78
CA PHE A 227 9.59 -4.99 -9.35
C PHE A 227 11.09 -4.76 -9.11
N ILE A 228 11.41 -4.26 -7.92
CA ILE A 228 12.77 -3.87 -7.53
C ILE A 228 13.03 -4.35 -6.11
N GLY A 229 14.20 -4.93 -5.86
CA GLY A 229 14.62 -5.35 -4.53
C GLY A 229 15.86 -6.24 -4.55
N SER A 230 16.23 -6.70 -3.36
CA SER A 230 17.31 -7.65 -3.11
C SER A 230 18.66 -7.17 -3.62
N SER A 231 18.96 -5.86 -3.50
CA SER A 231 20.17 -5.26 -4.09
C SER A 231 21.47 -5.90 -3.64
N TYR A 232 21.52 -6.49 -2.45
CA TYR A 232 22.70 -7.23 -1.96
C TYR A 232 23.15 -8.37 -2.90
N TYR A 233 22.23 -8.93 -3.68
CA TYR A 233 22.49 -10.01 -4.63
C TYR A 233 22.74 -9.53 -6.06
N TRP A 234 22.66 -8.23 -6.33
CA TRP A 234 22.94 -7.69 -7.66
C TRP A 234 24.41 -7.85 -8.04
N SER A 235 24.69 -8.00 -9.34
CA SER A 235 26.06 -8.13 -9.86
C SER A 235 26.89 -6.85 -9.67
N SER A 236 26.22 -5.70 -9.65
CA SER A 236 26.78 -4.38 -9.35
C SER A 236 25.84 -3.61 -8.40
N HIS A 237 26.30 -2.50 -7.82
CA HIS A 237 25.47 -1.63 -6.95
C HIS A 237 24.83 -2.34 -5.74
N LYS A 238 25.56 -3.28 -5.11
CA LYS A 238 25.06 -4.07 -3.97
C LYS A 238 24.56 -3.23 -2.79
N GLY A 239 25.12 -2.03 -2.61
CA GLY A 239 24.75 -1.04 -1.60
C GLY A 239 23.68 -0.04 -2.02
N ALA A 240 22.91 -0.28 -3.10
CA ALA A 240 21.89 0.66 -3.58
C ALA A 240 20.74 0.92 -2.59
N GLY A 241 20.61 0.11 -1.53
CA GLY A 241 19.59 0.30 -0.49
C GLY A 241 18.21 -0.24 -0.86
N ALA A 242 18.07 -1.02 -1.94
CA ALA A 242 16.84 -1.75 -2.27
C ALA A 242 16.82 -3.12 -1.56
N GLU A 243 16.73 -3.08 -0.23
CA GLU A 243 17.02 -4.23 0.65
C GLU A 243 15.86 -5.21 0.83
N ASN A 244 14.71 -4.98 0.19
CA ASN A 244 13.57 -5.88 0.33
C ASN A 244 13.88 -7.27 -0.29
N LEU A 245 13.27 -8.32 0.26
CA LEU A 245 13.61 -9.71 -0.03
C LEU A 245 12.72 -10.32 -1.13
N ILE A 246 11.84 -9.54 -1.74
CA ILE A 246 10.78 -10.10 -2.59
C ILE A 246 11.37 -10.79 -3.83
N PRO A 247 12.27 -10.16 -4.61
CA PRO A 247 12.90 -10.84 -5.75
C PRO A 247 13.70 -12.09 -5.34
N ILE A 248 14.53 -12.01 -4.29
CA ILE A 248 15.36 -13.17 -3.91
C ILE A 248 14.53 -14.33 -3.33
N GLU A 249 13.46 -14.07 -2.59
CA GLU A 249 12.58 -15.13 -2.07
C GLU A 249 11.86 -15.86 -3.20
N LEU A 250 11.47 -15.15 -4.27
CA LEU A 250 10.91 -15.76 -5.48
C LEU A 250 11.94 -16.66 -6.16
N ALA A 251 13.16 -16.15 -6.39
CA ALA A 251 14.24 -16.92 -7.00
C ALA A 251 14.57 -18.18 -6.19
N ILE A 252 14.70 -18.06 -4.86
CA ILE A 252 14.95 -19.20 -3.96
C ILE A 252 13.78 -20.18 -3.99
N LYS A 253 12.53 -19.72 -3.98
CA LYS A 253 11.35 -20.60 -4.07
C LYS A 253 11.38 -21.42 -5.36
N ILE A 254 11.60 -20.77 -6.51
CA ILE A 254 11.70 -21.43 -7.81
C ILE A 254 12.85 -22.43 -7.82
N ALA A 255 14.04 -22.03 -7.38
CA ALA A 255 15.22 -22.90 -7.31
C ALA A 255 14.96 -24.15 -6.44
N ARG A 256 14.28 -24.00 -5.29
CA ARG A 256 13.89 -25.12 -4.44
C ARG A 256 12.92 -26.08 -5.13
N LYS A 257 11.91 -25.56 -5.84
CA LYS A 257 10.94 -26.37 -6.59
C LYS A 257 11.60 -27.11 -7.76
N ILE A 258 12.54 -26.46 -8.47
CA ILE A 258 13.38 -27.10 -9.49
C ILE A 258 14.22 -28.24 -8.88
N ALA A 259 14.91 -27.98 -7.76
CA ALA A 259 15.73 -29.00 -7.07
C ALA A 259 14.89 -30.20 -6.61
N ALA A 260 13.66 -29.96 -6.15
CA ALA A 260 12.70 -30.99 -5.77
C ALA A 260 11.99 -31.66 -6.97
N ARG A 261 12.21 -31.19 -8.20
CA ARG A 261 11.51 -31.63 -9.42
C ARG A 261 9.98 -31.48 -9.32
N GLU A 262 9.52 -30.45 -8.63
CA GLU A 262 8.11 -30.12 -8.47
C GLU A 262 7.69 -29.01 -9.45
N PRO A 263 6.53 -29.13 -10.12
CA PRO A 263 6.04 -28.09 -11.00
C PRO A 263 5.73 -26.82 -10.19
N PHE A 264 6.28 -25.69 -10.63
CA PHE A 264 6.03 -24.39 -10.03
C PHE A 264 6.21 -23.26 -11.04
N ALA A 265 5.33 -22.26 -11.01
CA ALA A 265 5.41 -21.10 -11.89
C ALA A 265 5.31 -19.78 -11.11
N ALA A 266 6.03 -18.76 -11.56
CA ALA A 266 5.86 -17.39 -11.09
C ALA A 266 5.57 -16.48 -12.28
N TYR A 267 4.43 -15.80 -12.25
CA TYR A 267 3.99 -14.84 -13.25
C TYR A 267 4.08 -13.44 -12.66
N ILE A 268 4.88 -12.58 -13.26
CA ILE A 268 5.12 -11.21 -12.79
C ILE A 268 4.71 -10.26 -13.92
N ILE A 269 3.63 -9.52 -13.68
CA ILE A 269 3.08 -8.51 -14.57
C ILE A 269 3.45 -7.14 -14.02
N ILE A 270 4.18 -6.39 -14.82
CA ILE A 270 4.67 -5.05 -14.53
C ILE A 270 4.37 -4.15 -15.74
N PRO A 271 4.22 -2.83 -15.54
CA PRO A 271 4.02 -1.94 -16.66
C PRO A 271 5.24 -1.96 -17.60
N MET A 272 5.01 -1.64 -18.87
CA MET A 272 6.08 -1.59 -19.89
C MET A 272 7.23 -0.66 -19.46
N TRP A 273 6.89 0.44 -18.79
CA TRP A 273 7.78 1.31 -18.03
C TRP A 273 6.97 2.02 -16.94
N PRO A 274 7.59 2.56 -15.88
CA PRO A 274 6.88 3.32 -14.87
C PRO A 274 6.30 4.61 -15.44
N GLU A 275 5.20 5.09 -14.87
CA GLU A 275 4.45 6.25 -15.38
C GLU A 275 5.31 7.52 -15.49
N GLY A 276 5.30 8.14 -16.68
CA GLY A 276 5.99 9.39 -16.99
C GLY A 276 6.84 9.28 -18.26
N ASN A 277 7.59 10.33 -18.60
CA ASN A 277 8.42 10.30 -19.79
C ASN A 277 9.58 9.29 -19.65
N PRO A 278 9.61 8.22 -20.47
CA PRO A 278 10.60 7.14 -20.34
C PRO A 278 12.03 7.59 -20.59
N THR A 279 12.25 8.72 -21.28
CA THR A 279 13.61 9.21 -21.58
C THR A 279 14.24 10.02 -20.45
N THR A 280 13.52 10.24 -19.35
CA THR A 280 14.04 11.02 -18.21
C THR A 280 14.99 10.18 -17.35
N ALA A 281 15.99 10.83 -16.75
CA ALA A 281 16.99 10.14 -15.93
C ALA A 281 16.39 9.32 -14.77
N PRO A 282 15.40 9.82 -13.99
CA PRO A 282 14.77 9.03 -12.94
C PRO A 282 14.08 7.77 -13.49
N MET A 283 13.46 7.85 -14.67
CA MET A 283 12.78 6.71 -15.27
C MET A 283 13.77 5.64 -15.73
N GLN A 284 14.86 6.08 -16.38
CA GLN A 284 15.94 5.18 -16.79
C GLN A 284 16.62 4.53 -15.59
N GLU A 285 16.75 5.23 -14.46
CA GLU A 285 17.28 4.65 -13.22
C GLU A 285 16.35 3.57 -12.67
N ILE A 286 15.04 3.82 -12.59
CA ILE A 286 14.06 2.79 -12.14
C ILE A 286 14.12 1.56 -13.05
N LEU A 287 14.14 1.75 -14.37
CA LEU A 287 14.24 0.66 -15.35
C LEU A 287 15.54 -0.13 -15.17
N TYR A 288 16.66 0.55 -14.93
CA TYR A 288 17.94 -0.11 -14.64
C TYR A 288 17.85 -0.99 -13.38
N TRP A 289 17.24 -0.49 -12.30
CA TRP A 289 17.11 -1.23 -11.04
C TRP A 289 16.19 -2.46 -11.21
N GLN A 290 15.16 -2.34 -12.04
CA GLN A 290 14.27 -3.45 -12.37
C GLN A 290 15.02 -4.55 -13.15
N VAL A 291 15.88 -4.18 -14.09
CA VAL A 291 16.75 -5.14 -14.81
C VAL A 291 17.75 -5.79 -13.86
N CYS A 292 18.29 -5.07 -12.87
CA CYS A 292 19.18 -5.68 -11.87
C CYS A 292 18.48 -6.67 -10.94
N ALA A 293 17.17 -6.52 -10.73
CA ALA A 293 16.38 -7.36 -9.82
C ALA A 293 15.79 -8.62 -10.49
N ALA A 294 15.67 -8.62 -11.82
CA ALA A 294 15.18 -9.74 -12.64
C ALA A 294 16.26 -10.80 -12.88
#